data_AF-A0A7C7KPT4-F1
#
_entry.id   AF-A0A7C7KPT4-F1
#
_cell.length_a   1.000
_cell.length_b   1.000
_cell.length_c   1.000
_cell.angle_alpha   90.00
_cell.angle_beta   90.00
_cell.angle_gamma   90.00
#
_symmetry.space_group_name_H-M   'P 1'
#
loop_
_entity.id
_entity.type
_entity.pdbx_description
1 polymer ?
#
loop_
_entity_poly.entity_id
_entity_poly.type
_entity_poly.pdbx_seq_one_letter_code
_entity_poly.pdbx_strand_id
1 'polypeptide(L)'
;MLHTVRHLTAAALVASAAGFGTVPASADKLPLSEDEFLEDLERLGDGDRTQEDVVQSCRSSVRQSDSRQAMAEMMSGLLEVAERDAMTAMCTALVDAVASRRLSVRTIRSIAVEDDTDRVSFAVGRLLREIYFAHRKLRTSGQLSEEPRP
;
A
#
# COMPACT_ATOMS: atom_id res chain seq x y z
N MET A 1 -18.62 10.08 26.83
CA MET A 1 -17.40 9.34 26.46
C MET A 1 -17.35 9.11 24.93
N LEU A 2 -17.39 10.20 24.15
CA LEU A 2 -17.46 10.16 22.68
C LEU A 2 -16.62 11.26 22.03
N HIS A 3 -15.64 11.79 22.78
CA HIS A 3 -14.72 12.84 22.33
C HIS A 3 -13.27 12.36 22.20
N THR A 4 -12.92 11.17 22.72
CA THR A 4 -11.53 10.67 22.73
C THR A 4 -11.11 9.97 21.43
N VAL A 5 -12.06 9.61 20.55
CA VAL A 5 -11.77 8.91 19.29
C VAL A 5 -11.47 9.88 18.13
N ARG A 6 -11.74 11.18 18.31
CA ARG A 6 -11.53 12.24 17.31
C ARG A 6 -10.08 12.74 17.18
N HIS A 7 -9.14 12.19 17.96
CA HIS A 7 -7.74 12.63 17.98
C HIS A 7 -6.75 11.69 17.27
N LEU A 8 -7.23 10.64 16.59
CA LEU A 8 -6.37 9.73 15.82
C LEU A 8 -6.37 9.99 14.29
N THR A 9 -7.15 10.96 13.79
CA THR A 9 -7.30 11.24 12.35
C THR A 9 -6.86 12.65 11.92
N ALA A 10 -6.02 13.34 12.70
CA ALA A 10 -5.58 14.71 12.34
C ALA A 10 -4.13 15.00 12.75
N ALA A 11 -3.18 14.14 12.39
CA ALA A 11 -1.76 14.40 12.56
C ALA A 11 -0.97 13.99 11.30
N ALA A 12 -1.23 14.65 10.17
CA ALA A 12 -0.31 14.63 9.02
C ALA A 12 -0.57 15.79 8.03
N LEU A 13 -1.15 16.91 8.49
CA LEU A 13 -1.34 18.09 7.65
C LEU A 13 -0.94 19.32 8.46
N VAL A 14 -0.05 20.12 7.86
CA VAL A 14 0.50 21.38 8.36
C VAL A 14 1.76 21.24 9.24
N ALA A 15 2.91 21.07 8.60
CA ALA A 15 4.11 21.84 8.91
C ALA A 15 5.22 21.52 7.91
N SER A 16 5.53 22.47 7.02
CA SER A 16 6.84 22.77 6.38
C SER A 16 6.60 23.26 4.94
N ALA A 17 7.16 24.35 4.44
CA ALA A 17 7.90 25.45 5.02
C ALA A 17 7.99 26.50 3.89
N ALA A 18 7.71 27.76 4.21
CA ALA A 18 8.26 28.87 3.43
C ALA A 18 9.76 28.92 3.72
N GLY A 19 10.59 28.82 2.68
CA GLY A 19 12.04 28.89 2.82
C GLY A 19 12.73 28.83 1.47
N PHE A 20 13.09 29.99 0.94
CA PHE A 20 13.98 30.13 -0.22
C PHE A 20 15.37 29.60 0.11
N GLY A 21 15.88 28.67 -0.71
CA GLY A 21 17.25 28.21 -0.69
C GLY A 21 17.53 27.30 -1.88
N THR A 22 18.36 27.74 -2.81
CA THR A 22 18.83 26.97 -3.97
C THR A 22 19.67 25.78 -3.52
N VAL A 23 19.20 24.56 -3.80
CA VAL A 23 19.87 23.27 -3.54
C VAL A 23 19.66 22.39 -4.79
N PRO A 24 20.65 21.57 -5.21
CA PRO A 24 20.88 21.24 -6.62
C PRO A 24 19.89 20.21 -7.18
N ALA A 25 19.79 20.19 -8.51
CA ALA A 25 19.12 19.18 -9.31
C ALA A 25 19.83 17.83 -9.20
N SER A 26 19.72 17.19 -8.03
CA SER A 26 19.80 15.75 -7.88
C SER A 26 18.36 15.28 -7.73
N ALA A 27 17.94 14.40 -8.64
CA ALA A 27 16.61 13.84 -8.69
C ALA A 27 16.33 12.99 -7.43
N ASP A 28 15.98 13.66 -6.33
CA ASP A 28 15.18 13.08 -5.27
C ASP A 28 13.79 12.88 -5.85
N LYS A 29 13.51 11.68 -6.34
CA LYS A 29 12.13 11.24 -6.54
C LYS A 29 11.48 11.28 -5.16
N LEU A 30 10.71 12.35 -4.98
CA LEU A 30 9.79 12.59 -3.88
C LEU A 30 9.00 11.32 -3.53
N PRO A 31 8.49 11.19 -2.29
CA PRO A 31 7.50 10.17 -1.97
C PRO A 31 6.42 10.20 -3.04
N LEU A 32 6.19 9.07 -3.72
CA LEU A 32 5.11 8.94 -4.67
C LEU A 32 3.83 9.35 -3.95
N SER A 33 3.20 10.40 -4.46
CA SER A 33 1.88 10.80 -4.01
C SER A 33 0.93 9.61 -4.19
N GLU A 34 -0.12 9.55 -3.37
CA GLU A 34 -1.13 8.50 -3.48
C GLU A 34 -1.68 8.37 -4.90
N ASP A 35 -1.85 9.51 -5.58
CA ASP A 35 -2.28 9.59 -6.98
C ASP A 35 -1.29 8.96 -7.96
N GLU A 36 0.02 9.14 -7.77
CA GLU A 36 1.05 8.52 -8.64
C GLU A 36 1.07 7.00 -8.48
N PHE A 37 0.87 6.48 -7.27
CA PHE A 37 0.77 5.03 -7.05
C PHE A 37 -0.51 4.43 -7.65
N LEU A 38 -1.63 5.16 -7.57
CA LEU A 38 -2.88 4.75 -8.22
C LEU A 38 -2.73 4.74 -9.75
N GLU A 39 -2.05 5.73 -10.33
CA GLU A 39 -1.73 5.75 -11.77
C GLU A 39 -0.86 4.54 -12.17
N ASP A 40 0.14 4.18 -11.36
CA ASP A 40 0.96 2.99 -11.59
C ASP A 40 0.13 1.70 -11.62
N LEU A 41 -0.87 1.59 -10.73
CA LEU A 41 -1.79 0.45 -10.71
C LEU A 41 -2.77 0.44 -11.89
N GLU A 42 -3.18 1.60 -12.40
CA GLU A 42 -4.01 1.69 -13.61
C GLU A 42 -3.22 1.22 -14.83
N ARG A 43 -1.99 1.74 -14.99
CA ARG A 43 -1.08 1.36 -16.08
C ARG A 43 -0.69 -0.12 -16.02
N LEU A 44 -0.60 -0.70 -14.83
CA LEU A 44 -0.45 -2.15 -14.66
C LEU A 44 -1.68 -2.91 -15.20
N GLY A 45 -2.88 -2.45 -14.87
CA GLY A 45 -4.13 -3.07 -15.34
C GLY A 45 -4.28 -3.03 -16.86
N ASP A 46 -3.75 -1.97 -17.49
CA ASP A 46 -3.75 -1.76 -18.95
C ASP A 46 -2.58 -2.49 -19.66
N GLY A 47 -1.59 -2.99 -18.90
CA GLY A 47 -0.43 -3.69 -19.43
C GLY A 47 0.75 -2.79 -19.84
N ASP A 48 0.66 -1.49 -19.56
CA ASP A 48 1.68 -0.47 -19.84
C ASP A 48 2.82 -0.45 -18.80
N ARG A 49 2.69 -1.23 -17.72
CA ARG A 49 3.69 -1.34 -16.66
C ARG A 49 3.81 -2.77 -16.16
N THR A 50 5.01 -3.17 -15.74
CA THR A 50 5.25 -4.52 -15.23
C THR A 50 4.86 -4.63 -13.75
N GLN A 51 4.50 -5.84 -13.29
CA GLN A 51 4.21 -6.07 -11.87
C GLN A 51 5.42 -5.73 -10.98
N GLU A 52 6.64 -6.07 -11.42
CA GLU A 52 7.86 -5.82 -10.66
C GLU A 52 8.08 -4.32 -10.40
N ASP A 53 7.92 -3.48 -11.43
CA ASP A 53 8.05 -2.03 -11.30
C ASP A 53 7.06 -1.46 -10.29
N VAL A 54 5.80 -1.95 -10.30
CA VAL A 54 4.74 -1.44 -9.43
C VAL A 54 4.89 -1.97 -8.00
N VAL A 55 5.40 -3.20 -7.80
CA VAL A 55 5.78 -3.69 -6.46
C VAL A 55 6.87 -2.80 -5.87
N GLN A 56 7.88 -2.45 -6.66
CA GLN A 56 8.96 -1.59 -6.19
C GLN A 56 8.49 -0.16 -5.89
N SER A 57 7.55 0.34 -6.70
CA SER A 57 6.83 1.60 -6.47
C SER A 57 6.10 1.57 -5.12
N CYS A 58 5.25 0.57 -4.90
CA CYS A 58 4.52 0.34 -3.63
C CYS A 58 5.45 0.30 -2.41
N ARG A 59 6.54 -0.47 -2.49
CA ARG A 59 7.50 -0.60 -1.38
C ARG A 59 8.17 0.73 -1.04
N SER A 60 8.49 1.53 -2.05
CA SER A 60 9.08 2.85 -1.89
C SER A 60 8.12 3.83 -1.21
N SER A 61 6.83 3.80 -1.56
CA SER A 61 5.80 4.63 -0.94
C SER A 61 5.55 4.25 0.52
N VAL A 62 5.37 2.95 0.79
CA VAL A 62 5.11 2.45 2.16
C VAL A 62 6.31 2.67 3.08
N ARG A 63 7.54 2.64 2.56
CA ARG A 63 8.76 2.91 3.34
C ARG A 63 8.77 4.33 3.94
N GLN A 64 8.10 5.28 3.28
CA GLN A 64 8.08 6.70 3.64
C GLN A 64 6.85 7.09 4.47
N SER A 65 5.95 6.14 4.78
CA SER A 65 4.75 6.39 5.59
C SER A 65 5.06 6.39 7.09
N ASP A 66 4.52 7.38 7.81
CA ASP A 66 4.56 7.45 9.28
C ASP A 66 3.85 6.25 9.94
N SER A 67 2.92 5.61 9.22
CA SER A 67 2.15 4.46 9.70
C SER A 67 2.79 3.10 9.36
N ARG A 68 4.01 3.10 8.82
CA ARG A 68 4.68 1.89 8.32
C ARG A 68 4.72 0.76 9.35
N GLN A 69 5.06 1.06 10.61
CA GLN A 69 5.21 0.03 11.64
C GLN A 69 3.86 -0.62 11.98
N ALA A 70 2.82 0.18 12.21
CA ALA A 70 1.48 -0.33 12.47
C ALA A 70 0.94 -1.17 11.29
N MET A 71 1.22 -0.73 10.06
CA MET A 71 0.89 -1.51 8.85
C MET A 71 1.66 -2.82 8.79
N ALA A 72 2.96 -2.82 9.11
CA ALA A 72 3.79 -4.01 9.11
C ALA A 72 3.32 -5.05 10.13
N GLU A 73 3.02 -4.63 11.35
CA GLU A 73 2.46 -5.48 12.40
C GLU A 73 1.12 -6.09 11.95
N MET A 74 0.17 -5.27 11.48
CA MET A 74 -1.12 -5.75 10.98
C MET A 74 -0.96 -6.76 9.84
N MET A 75 -0.13 -6.45 8.84
CA MET A 75 0.06 -7.29 7.66
C MET A 75 0.83 -8.57 7.97
N SER A 76 1.74 -8.54 8.94
CA SER A 76 2.45 -9.73 9.41
C SER A 76 1.49 -10.78 9.99
N GLY A 77 0.52 -10.32 10.80
CA GLY A 77 -0.53 -11.17 11.35
C GLY A 77 -1.50 -11.66 10.28
N LEU A 78 -1.93 -10.77 9.37
CA LEU A 78 -2.86 -11.13 8.30
C LEU A 78 -2.27 -12.13 7.30
N LEU A 79 -1.00 -11.95 6.93
CA LEU A 79 -0.34 -12.76 5.89
C LEU A 79 0.47 -13.93 6.45
N GLU A 80 0.57 -14.05 7.78
CA GLU A 80 1.36 -15.07 8.47
C GLU A 80 2.82 -15.11 8.01
N VAL A 81 3.43 -13.92 7.93
CA VAL A 81 4.84 -13.72 7.55
C VAL A 81 5.58 -12.95 8.64
N ALA A 82 6.92 -13.01 8.62
CA ALA A 82 7.72 -12.18 9.51
C ALA A 82 7.46 -10.69 9.23
N GLU A 83 7.42 -9.86 10.29
CA GLU A 83 7.12 -8.43 10.19
C GLU A 83 8.02 -7.68 9.20
N ARG A 84 9.31 -8.03 9.17
CA ARG A 84 10.29 -7.48 8.22
C ARG A 84 9.93 -7.71 6.75
N ASP A 85 9.17 -8.76 6.47
CA ASP A 85 8.78 -9.20 5.13
C ASP A 85 7.34 -8.78 4.79
N ALA A 86 6.56 -8.31 5.78
CA ALA A 86 5.13 -8.02 5.67
C ALA A 86 4.80 -6.97 4.61
N MET A 87 5.60 -5.90 4.50
CA MET A 87 5.36 -4.84 3.51
C MET A 87 5.65 -5.31 2.08
N THR A 88 6.69 -6.13 1.91
CA THR A 88 6.97 -6.76 0.62
C THR A 88 5.82 -7.70 0.24
N ALA A 89 5.39 -8.57 1.16
CA ALA A 89 4.30 -9.52 0.92
C ALA A 89 2.98 -8.81 0.59
N MET A 90 2.65 -7.74 1.32
CA MET A 90 1.47 -6.90 1.06
C MET A 90 1.52 -6.27 -0.33
N CYS A 91 2.64 -5.61 -0.69
CA CYS A 91 2.78 -4.95 -1.99
C CYS A 91 2.69 -5.96 -3.14
N THR A 92 3.37 -7.11 -3.05
CA THR A 92 3.29 -8.16 -4.07
C THR A 92 1.86 -8.69 -4.22
N ALA A 93 1.18 -8.94 -3.11
CA ALA A 93 -0.20 -9.43 -3.14
C ALA A 93 -1.20 -8.41 -3.69
N LEU A 94 -1.03 -7.12 -3.34
CA LEU A 94 -1.86 -6.04 -3.88
C LEU A 94 -1.70 -5.94 -5.40
N VAL A 95 -0.46 -5.94 -5.89
CA VAL A 95 -0.14 -5.86 -7.31
C VAL A 95 -0.67 -7.09 -8.07
N ASP A 96 -0.51 -8.30 -7.54
CA ASP A 96 -1.10 -9.51 -8.15
C ASP A 96 -2.64 -9.45 -8.16
N ALA A 97 -3.27 -8.95 -7.10
CA ALA A 97 -4.74 -8.80 -7.04
C ALA A 97 -5.27 -7.82 -8.11
N VAL A 98 -4.54 -6.73 -8.38
CA VAL A 98 -4.89 -5.78 -9.45
C VAL A 98 -4.60 -6.38 -10.84
N ALA A 99 -3.42 -6.96 -11.04
CA ALA A 99 -3.05 -7.58 -12.32
C ALA A 99 -3.98 -8.75 -12.71
N SER A 100 -4.47 -9.50 -11.71
CA SER A 100 -5.45 -10.57 -11.90
C SER A 100 -6.91 -10.10 -11.97
N ARG A 101 -7.15 -8.77 -11.96
CA ARG A 101 -8.47 -8.12 -12.00
C ARG A 101 -9.41 -8.49 -10.85
N ARG A 102 -8.87 -9.03 -9.76
CA ARG A 102 -9.64 -9.32 -8.53
C ARG A 102 -9.93 -8.06 -7.74
N LEU A 103 -9.04 -7.09 -7.84
CA LEU A 103 -9.17 -5.76 -7.27
C LEU A 103 -9.13 -4.71 -8.38
N SER A 104 -10.07 -3.77 -8.37
CA SER A 104 -10.07 -2.64 -9.31
C SER A 104 -9.43 -1.42 -8.67
N VAL A 105 -8.73 -0.60 -9.45
CA VAL A 105 -8.15 0.65 -8.92
C VAL A 105 -9.23 1.60 -8.41
N ARG A 106 -10.42 1.59 -9.04
CA ARG A 106 -11.60 2.32 -8.54
C ARG A 106 -11.96 1.93 -7.10
N THR A 107 -11.84 0.67 -6.73
CA THR A 107 -12.08 0.20 -5.35
C THR A 107 -11.04 0.76 -4.38
N ILE A 108 -9.78 0.79 -4.79
CA ILE A 108 -8.70 1.37 -3.97
C ILE A 108 -8.94 2.87 -3.80
N ARG A 109 -9.21 3.58 -4.89
CA ARG A 109 -9.53 5.01 -4.87
C ARG A 109 -10.73 5.32 -3.97
N SER A 110 -11.77 4.49 -3.98
CA SER A 110 -12.95 4.73 -3.13
C SER A 110 -12.65 4.70 -1.63
N ILE A 111 -11.56 4.07 -1.18
CA ILE A 111 -11.16 4.07 0.23
C ILE A 111 -10.59 5.44 0.63
N ALA A 112 -9.99 6.16 -0.31
CA ALA A 112 -9.32 7.44 -0.09
C ALA A 112 -10.26 8.65 -0.08
N VAL A 113 -11.37 8.58 -0.83
CA VAL A 113 -12.29 9.70 -1.08
C VAL A 113 -13.69 9.54 -0.48
N GLU A 114 -14.04 8.37 0.06
CA GLU A 114 -15.36 8.14 0.68
C GLU A 114 -15.37 8.62 2.14
N ASP A 115 -16.34 9.46 2.50
CA ASP A 115 -16.49 10.00 3.86
C ASP A 115 -17.41 9.13 4.74
N ASP A 116 -18.20 8.23 4.12
CA ASP A 116 -19.06 7.29 4.81
C ASP A 116 -18.24 6.16 5.44
N THR A 117 -18.16 6.17 6.78
CA THR A 117 -17.36 5.23 7.57
C THR A 117 -17.74 3.76 7.34
N ASP A 118 -19.02 3.45 7.14
CA ASP A 118 -19.47 2.07 6.95
C ASP A 118 -19.03 1.56 5.57
N ARG A 119 -19.11 2.42 4.56
CA ARG A 119 -18.64 2.10 3.19
C ARG A 119 -17.14 1.94 3.12
N VAL A 120 -16.39 2.84 3.77
CA VAL A 120 -14.92 2.72 3.89
C VAL A 120 -14.55 1.42 4.59
N SER A 121 -15.19 1.09 5.71
CA SER A 121 -14.91 -0.14 6.45
C SER A 121 -15.16 -1.40 5.60
N PHE A 122 -16.25 -1.42 4.84
CA PHE A 122 -16.54 -2.52 3.91
C PHE A 122 -15.51 -2.61 2.77
N ALA A 123 -15.13 -1.48 2.19
CA ALA A 123 -14.14 -1.42 1.12
C ALA A 123 -12.75 -1.87 1.60
N VAL A 124 -12.33 -1.44 2.80
CA VAL A 124 -11.10 -1.89 3.46
C VAL A 124 -11.16 -3.40 3.74
N GLY A 125 -12.26 -3.92 4.28
CA GLY A 125 -12.43 -5.36 4.52
C GLY A 125 -12.30 -6.17 3.23
N ARG A 126 -12.88 -5.69 2.13
CA ARG A 126 -12.73 -6.30 0.80
C ARG A 126 -11.29 -6.25 0.29
N LEU A 127 -10.61 -5.11 0.45
CA LEU A 127 -9.21 -4.94 0.07
C LEU A 127 -8.32 -5.97 0.80
N LEU A 128 -8.44 -6.04 2.13
CA LEU A 128 -7.66 -6.97 2.97
C LEU A 128 -7.91 -8.43 2.57
N ARG A 129 -9.17 -8.78 2.27
CA ARG A 129 -9.54 -10.12 1.80
C ARG A 129 -8.85 -10.46 0.48
N GLU A 130 -8.84 -9.55 -0.49
CA GLU A 130 -8.18 -9.82 -1.78
C GLU A 130 -6.67 -9.93 -1.64
N ILE A 131 -6.04 -9.08 -0.82
CA ILE A 131 -4.61 -9.17 -0.48
C ILE A 131 -4.29 -10.54 0.15
N TYR A 132 -5.08 -10.99 1.13
CA TYR A 132 -4.89 -12.30 1.77
C TYR A 132 -4.93 -13.44 0.75
N PHE A 133 -5.95 -13.47 -0.11
CA PHE A 133 -6.09 -14.56 -1.08
C PHE A 133 -5.06 -14.51 -2.21
N ALA A 134 -4.65 -13.32 -2.65
CA ALA A 134 -3.57 -13.16 -3.60
C ALA A 134 -2.25 -13.67 -3.00
N HIS A 135 -1.91 -13.26 -1.77
CA HIS A 135 -0.74 -13.76 -1.06
C HIS A 135 -0.73 -15.29 -0.93
N ARG A 136 -1.85 -15.89 -0.51
CA ARG A 136 -1.98 -17.35 -0.38
C ARG A 136 -1.79 -18.08 -1.72
N LYS A 137 -2.31 -17.51 -2.82
CA LYS A 137 -2.12 -18.03 -4.17
C LYS A 137 -0.64 -18.00 -4.58
N LEU A 138 0.05 -16.88 -4.31
CA LEU A 138 1.47 -16.73 -4.61
C LEU A 138 2.35 -17.71 -3.82
N ARG A 139 2.05 -17.95 -2.53
CA ARG A 139 2.73 -18.97 -1.71
C ARG A 139 2.53 -20.38 -2.26
N THR A 140 1.29 -20.74 -2.58
CA THR A 140 0.97 -22.09 -3.09
C THR A 140 1.51 -22.34 -4.50
N SER A 141 1.72 -21.29 -5.29
CA SER A 141 2.29 -21.38 -6.64
C SER A 141 3.84 -21.37 -6.65
N GLY A 142 4.49 -21.29 -5.47
CA GLY A 142 5.95 -21.23 -5.36
C GLY A 142 6.57 -19.92 -5.86
N GLN A 143 5.75 -18.88 -6.09
CA GLN A 143 6.20 -17.57 -6.61
C GLN A 143 6.71 -16.65 -5.51
N LEU A 144 6.48 -17.00 -4.25
CA LEU A 144 7.16 -16.44 -3.09
C LEU A 144 8.13 -17.51 -2.61
N SER A 145 9.37 -17.48 -3.11
CA SER A 145 10.42 -18.37 -2.60
C SER A 145 10.63 -18.08 -1.12
N GLU A 146 10.07 -18.92 -0.26
CA GLU A 146 10.51 -19.05 1.12
C GLU A 146 11.91 -19.65 1.07
N GLU A 147 12.94 -18.81 1.20
CA GLU A 147 14.29 -19.31 1.44
C GLU A 147 14.23 -20.14 2.74
N PRO A 148 14.52 -21.45 2.71
CA PRO A 148 14.47 -22.27 3.90
C PRO A 148 15.57 -21.78 4.84
N ARG A 149 15.20 -21.25 6.02
CA ARG A 149 16.20 -20.92 7.03
C ARG A 149 16.82 -22.22 7.57
N PRO A 150 18.15 -22.29 7.69
CA PRO A 150 18.85 -23.38 8.37
C PRO A 150 18.51 -23.42 9.87
#